data_AF-A0A2L0BJN4-F1
#
_entry.id   AF-A0A2L0BJN4-F1
#
_cell.length_a   1.000
_cell.length_b   1.000
_cell.length_c   1.000
_cell.angle_alpha   90.00
_cell.angle_beta   90.00
_cell.angle_gamma   90.00
#
_symmetry.space_group_name_H-M   'P 1'
#
loop_
_entity.id
_entity.type
_entity.pdbx_description
1 polymer ?
#
loop_
_entity_poly.entity_id
_entity_poly.type
_entity_poly.pdbx_seq_one_letter_code
_entity_poly.pdbx_strand_id
1 'polypeptide(L)'
;VRCVAQMVNSQANNIKSGWKNIFSVFHLAAGDGEEAIVELAFQTTGKIIIELYEKQFASMIDSFQDAVKCLSEFACNARFPDTSMEAIRLVRACACSVSAFPNLFYEHAGMETDVTITEEDRVWVRGWFPLLFSLSCVVNRCKLDVRTRALTVLFEIIKTYGDTFRPHWWKDLFKILFR
;
A
#
# COMPACT_ATOMS: atom_id res chain seq x y z
N VAL A 1 18.26 -3.46 7.00
CA VAL A 1 17.16 -2.61 7.53
C VAL A 1 17.64 -1.33 8.18
N ARG A 2 18.49 -1.38 9.23
CA ARG A 2 18.96 -0.17 9.96
C ARG A 2 19.52 0.94 9.06
N CYS A 3 20.41 0.63 8.13
CA CYS A 3 20.97 1.61 7.20
C CYS A 3 19.89 2.30 6.33
N VAL A 4 18.91 1.53 5.83
CA VAL A 4 17.81 2.05 5.03
C VAL A 4 16.89 2.93 5.87
N ALA A 5 16.57 2.51 7.10
CA ALA A 5 15.77 3.32 8.02
C ALA A 5 16.44 4.66 8.35
N GLN A 6 17.75 4.64 8.61
CA GLN A 6 18.54 5.85 8.82
C GLN A 6 18.58 6.74 7.57
N MET A 7 18.74 6.15 6.39
CA MET A 7 18.70 6.89 5.12
C MET A 7 17.35 7.61 4.93
N VAL A 8 16.23 6.93 5.18
CA VAL A 8 14.90 7.57 5.14
C VAL A 8 14.81 8.70 6.17
N ASN A 9 15.24 8.47 7.40
CA ASN A 9 15.14 9.46 8.48
C ASN A 9 15.99 10.72 8.23
N SER A 10 17.18 10.57 7.65
CA SER A 10 18.12 11.68 7.46
C SER A 10 18.04 12.32 6.08
N GLN A 11 17.60 11.59 5.05
CA GLN A 11 17.76 12.00 3.65
C GLN A 11 16.45 11.93 2.84
N ALA A 12 15.28 11.72 3.46
CA ALA A 12 13.99 11.60 2.75
C ALA A 12 13.74 12.65 1.65
N ASN A 13 14.07 13.93 1.90
CA ASN A 13 13.85 15.02 0.94
C ASN A 13 14.77 14.94 -0.29
N ASN A 14 15.91 14.26 -0.16
CA ASN A 14 16.93 14.08 -1.20
C ASN A 14 16.72 12.81 -2.02
N ILE A 15 15.85 11.89 -1.58
CA ILE A 15 15.54 10.65 -2.30
C ILE A 15 14.54 10.98 -3.42
N LYS A 16 15.05 11.07 -4.66
CA LYS A 16 14.24 11.27 -5.87
C LYS A 16 13.88 9.95 -6.56
N SER A 17 14.75 8.94 -6.42
CA SER A 17 14.56 7.59 -6.92
C SER A 17 15.01 6.59 -5.86
N GLY A 18 14.56 5.34 -5.96
CA GLY A 18 14.93 4.28 -5.01
C GLY A 18 13.87 3.93 -3.96
N TRP A 19 12.73 4.65 -3.91
CA TRP A 19 11.61 4.32 -3.03
C TRP A 19 11.11 2.87 -3.19
N LYS A 20 11.07 2.36 -4.43
CA LYS A 20 10.78 0.94 -4.72
C LYS A 20 11.73 -0.01 -3.99
N ASN A 21 13.04 0.27 -4.05
CA ASN A 21 14.06 -0.54 -3.38
C ASN A 21 13.95 -0.45 -1.86
N ILE A 22 13.63 0.73 -1.33
CA ILE A 22 13.38 0.94 0.10
C ILE A 22 12.22 0.06 0.57
N PHE A 23 11.07 0.12 -0.12
CA PHE A 23 9.92 -0.74 0.20
C PHE A 23 10.20 -2.22 -0.03
N SER A 24 11.02 -2.60 -1.01
CA SER A 24 11.46 -3.99 -1.21
C SER A 24 12.25 -4.51 -0.01
N VAL A 25 13.18 -3.70 0.54
CA VAL A 25 13.93 -4.06 1.75
C VAL A 25 13.01 -4.17 2.96
N PHE A 26 12.05 -3.25 3.13
CA PHE A 26 11.08 -3.34 4.22
C PHE A 26 10.09 -4.49 4.06
N HIS A 27 9.72 -4.86 2.83
CA HIS A 27 8.88 -6.01 2.56
C HIS A 27 9.57 -7.31 2.97
N LEU A 28 10.86 -7.47 2.65
CA LEU A 28 11.64 -8.62 3.13
C LEU A 28 11.73 -8.64 4.66
N ALA A 29 11.96 -7.47 5.27
CA ALA A 29 12.00 -7.34 6.72
C ALA A 29 10.64 -7.60 7.40
N ALA A 30 9.53 -7.34 6.71
CA ALA A 30 8.18 -7.52 7.25
C ALA A 30 7.85 -8.99 7.54
N GLY A 31 8.43 -9.92 6.78
CA GLY A 31 8.31 -11.37 6.99
C GLY A 31 9.33 -11.96 7.96
N ASP A 32 10.19 -11.13 8.57
CA ASP A 32 11.23 -11.59 9.49
C ASP A 32 10.63 -12.11 10.82
N GLY A 33 11.40 -12.93 11.53
CA GLY A 33 11.03 -13.47 12.83
C GLY A 33 11.55 -12.67 14.01
N GLU A 34 12.54 -11.80 13.79
CA GLU A 34 13.15 -10.96 14.81
C GLU A 34 12.36 -9.65 15.01
N GLU A 35 11.83 -9.44 16.21
CA GLU A 35 10.95 -8.31 16.54
C GLU A 35 11.62 -6.98 16.24
N ALA A 36 12.89 -6.81 16.62
CA ALA A 36 13.63 -5.57 16.40
C ALA A 36 13.82 -5.22 14.91
N ILE A 37 13.83 -6.22 14.02
CA ILE A 37 13.92 -6.01 12.57
C ILE A 37 12.57 -5.57 12.02
N VAL A 38 11.51 -6.29 12.37
CA VAL A 38 10.13 -6.02 11.95
C VAL A 38 9.68 -4.65 12.45
N GLU A 39 9.88 -4.36 13.73
CA GLU A 39 9.47 -3.10 14.35
C GLU A 39 10.16 -1.90 13.70
N LEU A 40 11.47 -1.96 13.49
CA LEU A 40 12.20 -0.87 12.84
C LEU A 40 11.73 -0.61 11.41
N ALA A 41 11.49 -1.68 10.64
CA ALA A 41 10.98 -1.56 9.28
C ALA A 41 9.54 -1.02 9.28
N PHE A 42 8.71 -1.45 10.22
CA PHE A 42 7.32 -1.03 10.35
C PHE A 42 7.19 0.44 10.77
N GLN A 43 7.91 0.87 11.80
CA GLN A 43 7.94 2.27 12.24
C GLN A 43 8.39 3.21 11.11
N THR A 44 9.42 2.81 10.37
CA THR A 44 9.90 3.61 9.23
C THR A 44 8.86 3.65 8.10
N THR A 45 8.24 2.51 7.79
CA THR A 45 7.12 2.44 6.82
C THR A 45 5.96 3.34 7.25
N GLY A 46 5.55 3.29 8.51
CA GLY A 46 4.50 4.14 9.08
C GLY A 46 4.81 5.63 8.93
N LYS A 47 6.05 6.05 9.23
CA LYS A 47 6.50 7.43 9.00
C LYS A 47 6.41 7.84 7.53
N ILE A 48 6.79 6.96 6.60
CA ILE A 48 6.68 7.25 5.15
C ILE A 48 5.21 7.49 4.78
N ILE A 49 4.30 6.60 5.19
CA ILE A 49 2.87 6.69 4.84
C ILE A 49 2.17 7.87 5.50
N ILE A 50 2.47 8.17 6.77
CA ILE A 50 1.76 9.21 7.52
C ILE A 50 2.35 10.59 7.25
N GLU A 51 3.68 10.74 7.20
CA GLU A 51 4.32 12.05 7.12
C GLU A 51 4.83 12.38 5.72
N LEU A 52 5.49 11.43 5.04
CA LEU A 52 6.14 11.73 3.78
C LEU A 52 5.17 11.74 2.62
N TYR A 53 4.14 10.89 2.63
CA TYR A 53 3.09 10.92 1.61
C TYR A 53 2.42 12.30 1.61
N GLU A 54 2.09 12.88 2.76
CA GLU A 54 1.53 14.23 2.81
C GLU A 54 2.46 15.30 2.19
N LYS A 55 3.78 15.18 2.40
CA LYS A 55 4.76 16.21 1.99
C LYS A 55 5.28 16.06 0.56
N GLN A 56 5.43 14.83 0.08
CA GLN A 56 6.16 14.55 -1.16
C GLN A 56 5.63 13.33 -1.93
N PHE A 57 4.32 13.04 -1.89
CA PHE A 57 3.75 11.88 -2.59
C PHE A 57 4.13 11.78 -4.07
N ALA A 58 4.20 12.92 -4.77
CA ALA A 58 4.55 12.97 -6.18
C ALA A 58 5.90 12.33 -6.52
N SER A 59 6.91 12.42 -5.63
CA SER A 59 8.22 11.78 -5.85
C SER A 59 8.21 10.27 -5.51
N MET A 60 7.13 9.78 -4.92
CA MET A 60 7.00 8.42 -4.41
C MET A 60 5.91 7.61 -5.11
N ILE A 61 5.13 8.22 -6.01
CA ILE A 61 3.97 7.62 -6.69
C ILE A 61 4.30 6.28 -7.35
N ASP A 62 5.50 6.18 -7.96
CA ASP A 62 5.98 4.96 -8.60
C ASP A 62 6.12 3.76 -7.65
N SER A 63 6.31 4.03 -6.36
CA SER A 63 6.51 3.03 -5.32
C SER A 63 5.24 2.71 -4.51
N PHE A 64 4.10 3.30 -4.87
CA PHE A 64 2.85 3.12 -4.13
C PHE A 64 2.45 1.64 -4.02
N GLN A 65 2.56 0.88 -5.12
CA GLN A 65 2.25 -0.54 -5.13
C GLN A 65 3.21 -1.34 -4.24
N ASP A 66 4.50 -0.99 -4.23
CA ASP A 66 5.50 -1.61 -3.37
C ASP A 66 5.19 -1.35 -1.89
N ALA A 67 4.73 -0.14 -1.56
CA ALA A 67 4.29 0.23 -0.22
C ALA A 67 3.08 -0.60 0.24
N VAL A 68 2.05 -0.70 -0.61
CA VAL A 68 0.86 -1.52 -0.33
C VAL A 68 1.22 -3.00 -0.16
N LYS A 69 2.12 -3.52 -0.99
CA LYS A 69 2.64 -4.89 -0.87
C LYS A 69 3.42 -5.10 0.42
N CYS A 70 4.27 -4.14 0.79
CA CYS A 70 5.02 -4.15 2.04
C CYS A 70 4.08 -4.19 3.26
N LEU A 71 3.05 -3.34 3.28
CA LEU A 71 2.03 -3.32 4.34
C LEU A 71 1.23 -4.64 4.41
N SER A 72 0.91 -5.24 3.27
CA SER A 72 0.27 -6.56 3.20
C SER A 72 1.11 -7.64 3.90
N GLU A 73 2.42 -7.58 3.74
CA GLU A 73 3.33 -8.55 4.35
C GLU A 73 3.40 -8.37 5.87
N PHE A 74 3.44 -7.13 6.37
CA PHE A 74 3.31 -6.86 7.81
C PHE A 74 1.97 -7.35 8.36
N ALA A 75 0.88 -7.15 7.61
CA ALA A 75 -0.45 -7.65 7.97
C ALA A 75 -0.51 -9.19 8.01
N CYS A 76 0.30 -9.88 7.20
CA CYS A 76 0.34 -11.34 7.15
C CYS A 76 1.34 -11.98 8.12
N ASN A 77 2.16 -11.20 8.82
CA ASN A 77 3.12 -11.75 9.78
C ASN A 77 2.43 -12.16 11.09
N ALA A 78 2.03 -13.43 11.17
CA ALA A 78 1.27 -13.98 12.30
C ALA A 78 1.99 -13.97 13.66
N ARG A 79 3.27 -13.60 13.72
CA ARG A 79 4.05 -13.45 14.95
C ARG A 79 3.78 -12.13 15.67
N PHE A 80 3.34 -11.10 14.95
CA PHE A 80 3.19 -9.74 15.48
C PHE A 80 1.77 -9.18 15.19
N PRO A 81 0.72 -9.67 15.88
CA PRO A 81 -0.67 -9.30 15.60
C PRO A 81 -0.96 -7.79 15.71
N ASP A 82 -0.33 -7.09 16.65
CA ASP A 82 -0.49 -5.63 16.80
C ASP A 82 0.05 -4.88 15.58
N THR A 83 1.24 -5.26 15.11
CA THR A 83 1.82 -4.77 13.85
C THR A 83 0.90 -5.09 12.67
N SER A 84 0.28 -6.27 12.65
CA SER A 84 -0.65 -6.63 11.58
C SER A 84 -1.90 -5.75 11.56
N MET A 85 -2.47 -5.43 12.72
CA MET A 85 -3.62 -4.54 12.83
C MET A 85 -3.28 -3.11 12.40
N GLU A 86 -2.13 -2.61 12.82
CA GLU A 86 -1.68 -1.27 12.47
C GLU A 86 -1.28 -1.17 10.99
N ALA A 87 -0.74 -2.23 10.40
CA ALA A 87 -0.49 -2.32 8.96
C ALA A 87 -1.79 -2.17 8.16
N ILE A 88 -2.88 -2.81 8.58
CA ILE A 88 -4.20 -2.64 7.95
C ILE A 88 -4.69 -1.19 8.08
N ARG A 89 -4.44 -0.52 9.22
CA ARG A 89 -4.75 0.91 9.39
C ARG A 89 -3.98 1.79 8.40
N LEU A 90 -2.70 1.48 8.16
CA LEU A 90 -1.87 2.17 7.17
C LEU A 90 -2.34 1.90 5.73
N VAL A 91 -2.81 0.69 5.41
CA VAL A 91 -3.42 0.42 4.08
C VAL A 91 -4.65 1.30 3.87
N ARG A 92 -5.46 1.54 4.91
CA ARG A 92 -6.57 2.51 4.83
C ARG A 92 -6.08 3.93 4.61
N ALA A 93 -4.97 4.35 5.22
CA ALA A 93 -4.37 5.66 4.97
C ALA A 93 -3.90 5.81 3.50
N CYS A 94 -3.39 4.74 2.89
CA CYS A 94 -3.05 4.74 1.46
C CYS A 94 -4.29 5.01 0.58
N ALA A 95 -5.49 4.56 0.97
CA ALA A 95 -6.72 4.86 0.23
C ALA A 95 -7.03 6.36 0.23
N CYS A 96 -6.78 7.05 1.35
CA CYS A 96 -6.86 8.51 1.39
C CYS A 96 -5.91 9.17 0.39
N SER A 97 -4.69 8.64 0.23
CA SER A 97 -3.73 9.17 -0.75
C SER A 97 -4.18 8.96 -2.19
N VAL A 98 -4.79 7.81 -2.52
CA VAL A 98 -5.36 7.56 -3.86
C VAL A 98 -6.49 8.55 -4.16
N SER A 99 -7.38 8.77 -3.19
CA SER A 99 -8.49 9.71 -3.34
C SER A 99 -8.06 11.17 -3.37
N ALA A 100 -7.02 11.56 -2.64
CA ALA A 100 -6.55 12.94 -2.55
C ALA A 100 -5.74 13.36 -3.78
N PHE A 101 -5.03 12.42 -4.41
CA PHE A 101 -4.12 12.71 -5.52
C PHE A 101 -4.39 11.86 -6.78
N PRO A 102 -5.62 11.75 -7.28
CA PRO A 102 -5.94 10.91 -8.44
C PRO A 102 -5.18 11.36 -9.70
N ASN A 103 -4.95 12.67 -9.85
CA ASN A 103 -4.18 13.27 -10.96
C ASN A 103 -2.74 12.75 -11.04
N LEU A 104 -2.10 12.47 -9.91
CA LEU A 104 -0.74 11.91 -9.93
C LEU A 104 -0.73 10.48 -10.49
N PHE A 105 -1.81 9.71 -10.32
CA PHE A 105 -1.93 8.41 -10.97
C PHE A 105 -2.32 8.53 -12.46
N TYR A 106 -3.07 9.56 -12.84
CA TYR A 106 -3.43 9.85 -14.24
C TYR A 106 -2.20 10.23 -15.07
N GLU A 107 -1.43 11.22 -14.61
CA GLU A 107 -0.35 11.86 -15.37
C GLU A 107 0.92 11.02 -15.44
N HIS A 108 1.15 10.16 -14.45
CA HIS A 108 2.39 9.41 -14.35
C HIS A 108 2.37 8.17 -15.25
N ALA A 109 2.69 8.35 -16.53
CA ALA A 109 2.93 7.28 -17.52
C ALA A 109 4.34 6.67 -17.32
N GLY A 110 4.57 6.02 -16.19
CA GLY A 110 5.91 5.63 -15.72
C GLY A 110 6.35 4.20 -16.01
N MET A 111 5.54 3.34 -16.65
CA MET A 111 5.94 1.93 -16.91
C MET A 111 5.64 1.50 -18.35
N GLU A 112 6.51 0.67 -18.93
CA GLU A 112 6.37 0.10 -20.28
C GLU A 112 5.03 -0.64 -20.50
N THR A 113 4.38 -1.08 -19.40
CA THR A 113 3.04 -1.69 -19.38
C THR A 113 1.89 -0.69 -19.57
N ASP A 114 2.13 0.62 -19.51
CA ASP A 114 1.07 1.64 -19.63
C ASP A 114 0.61 1.90 -21.06
N VAL A 115 1.35 1.42 -22.07
CA VAL A 115 1.02 1.68 -23.48
C VAL A 115 -0.37 1.10 -23.86
N THR A 116 -0.84 0.10 -23.11
CA THR A 116 -2.14 -0.55 -23.31
C THR A 116 -3.24 -0.10 -22.33
N ILE A 117 -2.90 0.72 -21.33
CA ILE A 117 -3.84 1.16 -20.29
C ILE A 117 -4.32 2.58 -20.61
N THR A 118 -5.63 2.78 -20.67
CA THR A 118 -6.19 4.12 -20.87
C THR A 118 -5.78 5.03 -19.71
N GLU A 119 -5.55 6.31 -19.97
CA GLU A 119 -5.18 7.25 -18.90
C GLU A 119 -6.20 7.21 -17.77
N GLU A 120 -7.47 7.15 -18.14
CA GLU A 120 -8.61 7.05 -17.24
C GLU A 120 -8.55 5.86 -16.26
N ASP A 121 -7.94 4.74 -16.67
CA ASP A 121 -7.84 3.51 -15.89
C ASP A 121 -6.57 3.43 -15.04
N ARG A 122 -5.62 4.35 -15.19
CA ARG A 122 -4.35 4.30 -14.44
C ARG A 122 -4.56 4.39 -12.93
N VAL A 123 -5.48 5.25 -12.46
CA VAL A 123 -5.81 5.35 -11.03
C VAL A 123 -6.36 4.03 -10.47
N TRP A 124 -7.11 3.28 -11.28
CA TRP A 124 -7.58 1.96 -10.90
C TRP A 124 -6.44 0.96 -10.84
N VAL A 125 -5.69 0.80 -11.93
CA VAL A 125 -4.65 -0.24 -12.03
C VAL A 125 -3.49 0.02 -11.06
N ARG A 126 -3.16 1.29 -10.78
CA ARG A 126 -1.99 1.66 -9.97
C ARG A 126 -2.31 2.02 -8.53
N GLY A 127 -3.53 2.47 -8.26
CA GLY A 127 -3.97 2.92 -6.93
C GLY A 127 -4.96 1.94 -6.31
N TRP A 128 -6.21 1.98 -6.79
CA TRP A 128 -7.31 1.26 -6.15
C TRP A 128 -7.19 -0.27 -6.21
N PHE A 129 -6.88 -0.83 -7.37
CA PHE A 129 -6.85 -2.27 -7.57
C PHE A 129 -5.77 -2.96 -6.72
N PRO A 130 -4.49 -2.51 -6.71
CA PRO A 130 -3.47 -3.11 -5.84
C PRO A 130 -3.82 -3.03 -4.36
N LEU A 131 -4.45 -1.94 -3.92
CA LEU A 131 -4.88 -1.73 -2.55
C LEU A 131 -6.00 -2.70 -2.14
N LEU A 132 -7.07 -2.77 -2.92
CA LEU A 132 -8.21 -3.65 -2.66
C LEU A 132 -7.82 -5.13 -2.79
N PHE A 133 -6.97 -5.45 -3.76
CA PHE A 133 -6.42 -6.79 -3.93
C PHE A 133 -5.54 -7.20 -2.73
N SER A 134 -4.70 -6.29 -2.23
CA SER A 134 -3.88 -6.52 -1.03
C SER A 134 -4.74 -6.86 0.19
N LEU A 135 -5.83 -6.11 0.43
CA LEU A 135 -6.76 -6.42 1.52
C LEU A 135 -7.46 -7.76 1.31
N SER A 136 -7.90 -8.09 0.09
CA SER A 136 -8.47 -9.42 -0.22
C SER A 136 -7.46 -10.54 0.07
N CYS A 137 -6.19 -10.36 -0.27
CA CYS A 137 -5.13 -11.31 0.09
C CYS A 137 -4.99 -11.49 1.60
N VAL A 138 -5.03 -10.41 2.39
CA VAL A 138 -4.97 -10.47 3.86
C VAL A 138 -6.18 -11.24 4.42
N VAL A 139 -7.39 -10.98 3.91
CA VAL A 139 -8.63 -11.68 4.28
C VAL A 139 -8.55 -13.19 4.01
N ASN A 140 -7.78 -13.61 3.01
CA ASN A 140 -7.66 -15.03 2.65
C ASN A 140 -6.49 -15.74 3.35
N ARG A 141 -5.44 -15.01 3.77
CA ARG A 141 -4.19 -15.61 4.28
C ARG A 141 -4.05 -15.58 5.80
N CYS A 142 -4.75 -14.70 6.51
CA CYS A 142 -4.46 -14.39 7.92
C CYS A 142 -5.35 -15.12 8.94
N LYS A 143 -5.11 -14.89 10.24
CA LYS A 143 -5.97 -15.38 11.34
C LYS A 143 -7.28 -14.57 11.44
N LEU A 144 -8.26 -15.12 12.17
CA LEU A 144 -9.64 -14.62 12.20
C LEU A 144 -9.75 -13.12 12.51
N ASP A 145 -9.05 -12.65 13.52
CA ASP A 145 -9.02 -11.25 13.96
C ASP A 145 -8.51 -10.29 12.87
N VAL A 146 -7.36 -10.60 12.27
CA VAL A 146 -6.76 -9.84 11.17
C VAL A 146 -7.65 -9.89 9.93
N ARG A 147 -8.24 -11.04 9.61
CA ARG A 147 -9.19 -11.21 8.50
C ARG A 147 -10.42 -10.32 8.68
N THR A 148 -11.04 -10.35 9.86
CA THR A 148 -12.22 -9.53 10.15
C THR A 148 -11.90 -8.05 10.04
N ARG A 149 -10.75 -7.61 10.56
CA ARG A 149 -10.32 -6.21 10.42
C ARG A 149 -10.06 -5.83 8.97
N ALA A 150 -9.35 -6.64 8.20
CA ALA A 150 -9.07 -6.38 6.79
C ALA A 150 -10.34 -6.32 5.95
N LEU A 151 -11.31 -7.22 6.20
CA LEU A 151 -12.61 -7.22 5.53
C LEU A 151 -13.42 -5.95 5.86
N THR A 152 -13.39 -5.52 7.12
CA THR A 152 -14.05 -4.28 7.56
C THR A 152 -13.46 -3.09 6.81
N VAL A 153 -12.14 -2.95 6.78
CA VAL A 153 -11.46 -1.84 6.09
C VAL A 153 -11.71 -1.90 4.57
N LEU A 154 -11.74 -3.09 3.98
CA LEU A 154 -12.05 -3.27 2.56
C LEU A 154 -13.44 -2.72 2.22
N PHE A 155 -14.46 -3.08 3.00
CA PHE A 155 -15.82 -2.56 2.78
C PHE A 155 -15.96 -1.08 3.15
N GLU A 156 -15.24 -0.58 4.16
CA GLU A 156 -15.18 0.85 4.47
C GLU A 156 -14.67 1.65 3.26
N ILE A 157 -13.59 1.21 2.63
CA ILE A 157 -13.02 1.86 1.44
C ILE A 157 -14.01 1.83 0.28
N ILE A 158 -14.61 0.67 0.00
CA ILE A 158 -15.60 0.53 -1.09
C ILE A 158 -16.81 1.43 -0.84
N LYS A 159 -17.30 1.50 0.40
CA LYS A 159 -18.44 2.35 0.75
C LYS A 159 -18.10 3.84 0.67
N THR A 160 -16.87 4.22 1.00
CA THR A 160 -16.44 5.62 1.07
C THR A 160 -16.08 6.19 -0.30
N TYR A 161 -15.46 5.38 -1.18
CA TYR A 161 -14.91 5.85 -2.45
C TYR A 161 -15.53 5.19 -3.69
N GLY A 162 -16.43 4.21 -3.51
CA GLY A 162 -16.98 3.45 -4.64
C GLY A 162 -17.82 4.27 -5.61
N ASP A 163 -18.36 5.40 -5.17
CA ASP A 163 -19.03 6.39 -6.04
C ASP A 163 -18.09 6.99 -7.09
N THR A 164 -16.78 7.02 -6.83
CA THR A 164 -15.76 7.44 -7.79
C THR A 164 -15.35 6.33 -8.77
N PHE A 165 -15.82 5.09 -8.56
CA PHE A 165 -15.39 3.96 -9.39
C PHE A 165 -16.21 3.85 -10.67
N ARG A 166 -15.52 3.53 -11.77
CA ARG A 166 -16.15 3.34 -13.07
C ARG A 166 -16.88 2.00 -13.15
N PRO A 167 -17.95 1.87 -13.97
CA PRO A 167 -18.73 0.63 -14.06
C PRO A 167 -17.92 -0.64 -14.38
N HIS A 168 -16.86 -0.54 -15.19
CA HIS A 168 -16.03 -1.70 -15.52
C HIS A 168 -15.07 -2.09 -14.39
N TRP A 169 -14.63 -1.16 -13.55
CA TRP A 169 -13.79 -1.46 -12.39
C TRP A 169 -14.51 -2.32 -11.36
N TRP A 170 -15.81 -2.12 -11.19
CA TRP A 170 -16.65 -2.99 -10.35
C TRP A 170 -16.60 -4.46 -10.78
N LYS A 171 -16.51 -4.74 -12.09
CA LYS A 171 -16.38 -6.12 -12.58
C LYS A 171 -15.07 -6.76 -12.13
N ASP A 172 -13.97 -6.00 -12.15
CA ASP A 172 -12.68 -6.49 -11.67
C ASP A 172 -12.65 -6.64 -10.14
N LEU A 173 -13.29 -5.71 -9.43
CA LEU A 173 -13.46 -5.79 -7.98
C LEU A 173 -14.23 -7.05 -7.57
N PHE A 174 -15.34 -7.37 -8.23
CA PHE A 174 -16.11 -8.56 -7.89
C PHE A 174 -15.34 -9.86 -8.12
N LYS A 175 -14.46 -9.91 -9.14
CA LYS A 175 -13.56 -11.06 -9.35
C LYS A 175 -12.58 -11.28 -8.19
N ILE A 176 -12.23 -10.25 -7.41
CA ILE A 176 -11.31 -10.40 -6.27
C ILE A 176 -12.05 -10.60 -4.94
N LEU A 177 -13.31 -10.17 -4.83
CA LEU A 177 -14.14 -10.31 -3.63
C LEU A 177 -14.82 -11.68 -3.53
N PHE A 178 -15.24 -12.24 -4.65
CA PHE A 178 -16.03 -13.48 -4.71
C PHE A 178 -15.26 -14.63 -5.36
N ARG A 179 -13.94 -14.65 -5.16
CA ARG A 179 -13.06 -15.72 -5.63
C ARG A 179 -13.12 -16.94 -4.73
#